data_AF-A0A931ARF4-F1
#
_entry.id   AF-A0A931ARF4-F1
#
_cell.length_a   1.000
_cell.length_b   1.000
_cell.length_c   1.000
_cell.angle_alpha   90.00
_cell.angle_beta   90.00
_cell.angle_gamma   90.00
#
_symmetry.space_group_name_H-M   'P 1'
#
loop_
_entity.id
_entity.type
_entity.pdbx_description
1 polymer ?
#
loop_
_entity_poly.entity_id
_entity_poly.type
_entity_poly.pdbx_seq_one_letter_code
_entity_poly.pdbx_strand_id
1 'polypeptide(L)'
;MAKVTGPLFSIDAAGKFGDSMVFAKWKGINYVRRHTKATQPNTARQKSVRSRFTEAAAMYQLLNGADKAAWKTRAAGRPLTGYNLFMKYTCDTLKHMPMYNLISKVEVENITADTVQISFDVSKDGPVYLQYGERAGSYPESIFVGAEAGERNIVLLEDLEPEGEYFFRITQETQQLFSPTTIDSYVVGTEGDNAVLYAVTAVVNGKETNPSMAHMSSVPDFADLNDDNFVEINWQPVDGADEYYIYRMESTGDHSLGLVAINRYSSFQDTGLDPIKPGIIPEKENSADLFKGETGDYSFVL
;
A
#
# COMPACT_ATOMS: atom_id res chain seq x y z
N MET A 1 -70.46 -4.35 6.04
CA MET A 1 -69.04 -4.75 6.12
C MET A 1 -68.42 -3.98 7.27
N ALA A 2 -67.78 -4.66 8.23
CA ALA A 2 -67.43 -4.08 9.52
C ALA A 2 -66.53 -2.83 9.38
N LYS A 3 -67.01 -1.68 9.86
CA LYS A 3 -66.21 -0.45 9.97
C LYS A 3 -65.36 -0.57 11.23
N VAL A 4 -64.04 -0.59 11.07
CA VAL A 4 -63.13 -0.55 12.22
C VAL A 4 -63.15 0.88 12.77
N THR A 5 -63.70 1.05 13.97
CA THR A 5 -63.84 2.38 14.61
C THR A 5 -62.91 2.41 15.82
N GLY A 6 -61.87 3.25 15.77
CA GLY A 6 -60.86 3.40 16.83
C GLY A 6 -59.90 2.22 16.98
N PRO A 7 -59.07 1.87 15.97
CA PRO A 7 -58.23 0.67 16.04
C PRO A 7 -57.10 0.73 17.08
N LEU A 8 -56.80 1.88 17.69
CA LEU A 8 -55.57 2.03 18.48
C LEU A 8 -55.63 2.79 19.80
N PHE A 9 -56.71 3.49 20.19
CA PHE A 9 -56.90 4.20 21.49
C PHE A 9 -55.65 4.36 22.40
N SER A 10 -54.55 4.90 21.87
CA SER A 10 -53.23 4.72 22.48
C SER A 10 -52.83 6.03 23.11
N ILE A 11 -52.80 6.06 24.44
CA ILE A 11 -52.25 7.18 25.22
C ILE A 11 -50.73 7.33 24.95
N ASP A 12 -50.03 6.22 24.66
CA ASP A 12 -48.62 6.20 24.28
C ASP A 12 -48.32 4.99 23.36
N ALA A 13 -47.69 5.22 22.21
CA ALA A 13 -47.36 4.18 21.22
C ALA A 13 -45.85 4.18 20.95
N ALA A 14 -45.23 3.01 21.07
CA ALA A 14 -43.80 2.82 20.81
C ALA A 14 -43.56 1.58 19.95
N GLY A 15 -42.58 1.66 19.06
CA GLY A 15 -42.13 0.54 18.24
C GLY A 15 -42.63 0.60 16.80
N LYS A 16 -42.36 -0.49 16.08
CA LYS A 16 -42.58 -0.61 14.64
C LYS A 16 -43.99 -1.16 14.36
N PHE A 17 -44.75 -0.46 13.52
CA PHE A 17 -46.03 -0.94 12.99
C PHE A 17 -45.86 -1.31 11.52
N GLY A 18 -45.81 -2.62 11.25
CA GLY A 18 -45.47 -3.14 9.93
C GLY A 18 -44.13 -2.62 9.41
N ASP A 19 -43.87 -2.69 8.11
CA ASP A 19 -42.66 -2.14 7.49
C ASP A 19 -42.79 -0.65 7.09
N SER A 20 -43.85 0.03 7.53
CA SER A 20 -44.20 1.38 7.06
C SER A 20 -43.95 2.49 8.07
N MET A 21 -44.18 2.27 9.37
CA MET A 21 -44.13 3.33 10.39
C MET A 21 -43.46 2.86 11.69
N VAL A 22 -42.78 3.79 12.37
CA VAL A 22 -42.26 3.63 13.74
C VAL A 22 -42.81 4.75 14.60
N PHE A 23 -43.47 4.37 15.69
CA PHE A 23 -43.94 5.26 16.73
C PHE A 23 -42.85 5.40 17.80
N ALA A 24 -42.53 6.63 18.19
CA ALA A 24 -41.53 6.91 19.20
C ALA A 24 -41.86 8.20 19.96
N LYS A 25 -41.18 8.41 21.09
CA LYS A 25 -41.35 9.58 21.95
C LYS A 25 -40.01 10.24 22.20
N TRP A 26 -39.93 11.54 21.95
CA TRP A 26 -38.75 12.34 22.23
C TRP A 26 -39.16 13.56 23.06
N LYS A 27 -38.55 13.72 24.24
CA LYS A 27 -38.89 14.77 25.23
C LYS A 27 -40.39 14.99 25.43
N GLY A 28 -41.15 13.91 25.59
CA GLY A 28 -42.59 13.99 25.83
C GLY A 28 -43.46 14.18 24.58
N ILE A 29 -42.86 14.43 23.42
CA ILE A 29 -43.58 14.57 22.15
C ILE A 29 -43.59 13.23 21.44
N ASN A 30 -44.79 12.71 21.21
CA ASN A 30 -45.00 11.50 20.40
C ASN A 30 -44.83 11.88 18.93
N TYR A 31 -44.01 11.15 18.20
CA TYR A 31 -43.80 11.34 16.77
C TYR A 31 -43.85 10.01 16.03
N VAL A 32 -44.25 10.09 14.77
CA VAL A 32 -44.30 8.95 13.85
C VAL A 32 -43.31 9.24 12.74
N ARG A 33 -42.38 8.30 12.50
CA ARG A 33 -41.49 8.35 11.35
C ARG A 33 -41.75 7.17 10.43
N ARG A 34 -41.54 7.36 9.13
CA ARG A 34 -41.53 6.24 8.19
C ARG A 34 -40.48 5.23 8.65
N HIS A 35 -40.86 3.95 8.70
CA HIS A 35 -39.92 2.88 8.95
C HIS A 35 -38.98 2.77 7.74
N THR A 36 -37.82 3.41 7.84
CA THR A 36 -36.72 3.24 6.91
C THR A 36 -35.94 2.01 7.35
N LYS A 37 -35.98 0.93 6.57
CA LYS A 37 -34.95 -0.12 6.69
C LYS A 37 -33.63 0.58 6.42
N ALA A 38 -32.73 0.60 7.40
CA ALA A 38 -31.38 1.11 7.16
C ALA A 38 -30.82 0.27 6.02
N THR A 39 -30.57 0.89 4.87
CA THR A 39 -29.76 0.25 3.85
C THR A 39 -28.44 -0.01 4.53
N GLN A 40 -28.00 -1.27 4.57
CA GLN A 40 -26.67 -1.64 5.02
C GLN A 40 -25.86 -1.93 3.75
N PRO A 41 -25.60 -0.91 2.89
CA PRO A 41 -25.03 -1.16 1.58
C PRO A 41 -23.59 -1.61 1.78
N ASN A 42 -23.33 -2.90 1.62
CA ASN A 42 -22.00 -3.48 1.71
C ASN A 42 -21.18 -3.14 0.45
N THR A 43 -20.95 -1.84 0.21
CA THR A 43 -20.27 -1.34 -0.99
C THR A 43 -18.81 -1.73 -0.99
N ALA A 44 -18.19 -1.83 -2.17
CA ALA A 44 -16.77 -2.11 -2.31
C ALA A 44 -15.91 -1.11 -1.49
N ARG A 45 -16.28 0.17 -1.47
CA ARG A 45 -15.62 1.20 -0.66
C ARG A 45 -15.75 0.97 0.85
N GLN A 46 -16.92 0.51 1.32
CA GLN A 46 -17.07 0.17 2.74
C GLN A 46 -16.26 -1.07 3.12
N LYS A 47 -16.20 -2.07 2.24
CA LYS A 47 -15.37 -3.26 2.43
C LYS A 47 -13.89 -2.91 2.49
N SER A 48 -13.39 -2.04 1.60
CA SER A 48 -11.97 -1.65 1.60
C SER A 48 -11.58 -0.88 2.86
N VAL A 49 -12.43 0.03 3.34
CA VAL A 49 -12.21 0.71 4.63
C VAL A 49 -12.13 -0.31 5.75
N ARG A 50 -13.09 -1.24 5.85
CA ARG A 50 -13.09 -2.27 6.89
C ARG A 50 -11.85 -3.16 6.82
N SER A 51 -11.44 -3.57 5.61
CA SER A 51 -10.24 -4.39 5.40
C SER A 51 -9.00 -3.73 5.99
N ARG A 52 -8.77 -2.44 5.69
CA ARG A 52 -7.61 -1.69 6.22
C ARG A 52 -7.62 -1.60 7.74
N PHE A 53 -8.78 -1.35 8.35
CA PHE A 53 -8.89 -1.32 9.81
C PHE A 53 -8.66 -2.71 10.43
N THR A 54 -9.14 -3.78 9.79
CA THR A 54 -8.91 -5.16 10.24
C THR A 54 -7.43 -5.51 10.15
N GLU A 55 -6.76 -5.17 9.05
CA GLU A 55 -5.34 -5.40 8.83
C GLU A 55 -4.47 -4.61 9.82
N ALA A 56 -4.71 -3.31 9.95
CA ALA A 56 -4.01 -2.48 10.93
C ALA A 56 -4.23 -2.98 12.37
N ALA A 57 -5.45 -3.37 12.73
CA ALA A 57 -5.72 -3.94 14.04
C ALA A 57 -4.95 -5.26 14.27
N ALA A 58 -4.84 -6.12 13.26
CA ALA A 58 -4.05 -7.35 13.33
C ALA A 58 -2.55 -7.05 13.54
N MET A 59 -2.00 -6.08 12.79
CA MET A 59 -0.60 -5.63 12.97
C MET A 59 -0.36 -5.10 14.39
N TYR A 60 -1.28 -4.32 14.96
CA TYR A 60 -1.15 -3.84 16.34
C TYR A 60 -1.13 -4.98 17.38
N GLN A 61 -1.83 -6.09 17.11
CA GLN A 61 -1.80 -7.24 18.03
C GLN A 61 -0.44 -7.95 18.04
N LEU A 62 0.32 -7.88 16.95
CA LEU A 62 1.68 -8.45 16.86
C LEU A 62 2.71 -7.65 17.67
N LEU A 63 2.44 -6.38 17.97
CA LEU A 63 3.32 -5.53 18.77
C LEU A 63 3.48 -6.06 20.21
N ASN A 64 4.72 -6.06 20.69
CA ASN A 64 5.05 -6.46 22.06
C ASN A 64 4.66 -5.34 23.06
N GLY A 65 4.89 -5.57 24.35
CA GLY A 65 4.60 -4.58 25.39
C GLY A 65 5.40 -3.29 25.25
N ALA A 66 6.68 -3.39 24.88
CA ALA A 66 7.58 -2.26 24.69
C ALA A 66 7.17 -1.40 23.50
N ASP A 67 6.85 -2.01 22.35
CA ASP A 67 6.33 -1.34 21.16
C ASP A 67 5.05 -0.55 21.48
N LYS A 68 4.10 -1.17 22.20
CA LYS A 68 2.85 -0.52 22.60
C LYS A 68 3.10 0.65 23.56
N ALA A 69 4.08 0.53 24.46
CA ALA A 69 4.51 1.63 25.33
C ALA A 69 5.15 2.77 24.53
N ALA A 70 5.99 2.46 23.54
CA ALA A 70 6.62 3.45 22.68
C ALA A 70 5.59 4.25 21.86
N TRP A 71 4.55 3.59 21.34
CA TRP A 71 3.43 4.27 20.68
C TRP A 71 2.65 5.18 21.64
N LYS A 72 2.53 4.79 22.92
CA LYS A 72 1.93 5.63 23.96
C LYS A 72 2.80 6.86 24.25
N THR A 73 4.12 6.70 24.33
CA THR A 73 5.07 7.81 24.48
C THR A 73 4.96 8.78 23.32
N ARG A 74 4.94 8.28 22.08
CA ARG A 74 4.79 9.10 20.87
C ARG A 74 3.45 9.84 20.81
N ALA A 75 2.39 9.27 21.38
CA ALA A 75 1.08 9.90 21.47
C ALA A 75 0.97 10.91 22.63
N ALA A 76 1.96 10.98 23.53
CA ALA A 76 1.95 11.91 24.66
C ALA A 76 1.83 13.37 24.18
N GLY A 77 1.08 14.17 24.93
CA GLY A 77 0.79 15.56 24.56
C GLY A 77 -0.26 15.74 23.46
N ARG A 78 -0.81 14.65 22.89
CA ARG A 78 -1.90 14.70 21.90
C ARG A 78 -3.20 14.11 22.48
N PRO A 79 -4.38 14.52 21.99
CA PRO A 79 -5.67 13.94 22.40
C PRO A 79 -5.91 12.58 21.72
N LEU A 80 -4.92 11.68 21.74
CA LEU A 80 -4.94 10.36 21.10
C LEU A 80 -4.27 9.33 22.01
N THR A 81 -4.74 8.08 21.94
CA THR A 81 -4.04 6.94 22.55
C THR A 81 -2.93 6.44 21.62
N GLY A 82 -1.94 5.71 22.15
CA GLY A 82 -0.92 5.07 21.32
C GLY A 82 -1.51 4.14 20.25
N TYR A 83 -2.56 3.39 20.60
CA TYR A 83 -3.33 2.59 19.63
C TYR A 83 -3.92 3.45 18.51
N ASN A 84 -4.60 4.56 18.85
CA ASN A 84 -5.21 5.43 17.84
C ASN A 84 -4.16 6.08 16.93
N LEU A 85 -2.97 6.39 17.47
CA LEU A 85 -1.86 6.94 16.70
C LEU A 85 -1.31 5.90 15.72
N PHE A 86 -1.05 4.67 16.17
CA PHE A 86 -0.64 3.56 15.31
C PHE A 86 -1.67 3.34 14.19
N MET A 87 -2.94 3.18 14.55
CA MET A 87 -4.03 2.97 13.59
C MET A 87 -4.11 4.11 12.57
N LYS A 88 -3.86 5.36 12.97
CA LYS A 88 -3.82 6.50 12.06
C LYS A 88 -2.73 6.32 11.01
N TYR A 89 -1.50 6.04 11.41
CA TYR A 89 -0.37 5.90 10.50
C TYR A 89 -0.51 4.68 9.58
N THR A 90 -0.87 3.53 10.12
CA THR A 90 -1.04 2.30 9.34
C THR A 90 -2.20 2.41 8.35
N CYS A 91 -3.38 2.88 8.79
CA CYS A 91 -4.52 3.04 7.89
C CYS A 91 -4.30 4.13 6.83
N ASP A 92 -3.55 5.20 7.15
CA ASP A 92 -3.19 6.23 6.17
C ASP A 92 -2.23 5.65 5.11
N THR A 93 -1.27 4.84 5.54
CA THR A 93 -0.35 4.14 4.62
C THR A 93 -1.11 3.18 3.72
N LEU A 94 -1.91 2.26 4.28
CA LEU A 94 -2.72 1.29 3.52
C LEU A 94 -3.80 1.93 2.63
N LYS A 95 -4.05 3.23 2.77
CA LYS A 95 -4.94 3.97 1.87
C LYS A 95 -4.24 4.39 0.58
N HIS A 96 -2.93 4.64 0.65
CA HIS A 96 -2.12 5.19 -0.44
C HIS A 96 -1.14 4.16 -1.04
N MET A 97 -0.78 3.14 -0.26
CA MET A 97 0.17 2.08 -0.57
C MET A 97 -0.52 0.73 -0.33
N PRO A 98 -0.10 -0.34 -1.03
CA PRO A 98 -0.67 -1.67 -0.86
C PRO A 98 -0.30 -2.32 0.49
N MET A 99 0.83 -1.92 1.09
CA MET A 99 1.37 -2.56 2.29
C MET A 99 1.89 -1.53 3.30
N TYR A 100 1.99 -1.97 4.56
CA TYR A 100 2.67 -1.26 5.64
C TYR A 100 3.76 -2.17 6.19
N ASN A 101 4.99 -1.65 6.30
CA ASN A 101 6.08 -2.41 6.91
C ASN A 101 5.99 -2.29 8.44
N LEU A 102 5.56 -3.36 9.09
CA LEU A 102 5.53 -3.44 10.54
C LEU A 102 6.96 -3.63 11.07
N ILE A 103 7.47 -2.60 11.73
CA ILE A 103 8.69 -2.67 12.54
C ILE A 103 8.23 -2.95 13.98
N SER A 104 8.67 -4.07 14.55
CA SER A 104 8.15 -4.58 15.83
C SER A 104 9.18 -5.36 16.61
N LYS A 105 8.81 -5.79 17.81
CA LYS A 105 9.69 -6.50 18.74
C LYS A 105 10.98 -5.74 18.99
N VAL A 106 10.86 -4.42 19.17
CA VAL A 106 12.01 -3.58 19.44
C VAL A 106 12.47 -3.85 20.86
N GLU A 107 13.75 -4.22 21.00
CA GLU A 107 14.38 -4.54 22.27
C GLU A 107 15.69 -3.76 22.40
N VAL A 108 15.93 -3.24 23.61
CA VAL A 108 17.17 -2.56 23.98
C VAL A 108 17.96 -3.51 24.86
N GLU A 109 19.17 -3.83 24.44
CA GLU A 109 19.99 -4.89 24.99
C GLU A 109 21.45 -4.43 25.13
N ASN A 110 22.25 -5.17 25.91
CA ASN A 110 23.71 -4.98 26.00
C ASN A 110 24.13 -3.52 26.26
N ILE A 111 23.46 -2.85 27.19
CA ILE A 111 23.77 -1.48 27.61
C ILE A 111 25.12 -1.47 28.34
N THR A 112 26.07 -0.67 27.85
CA THR A 112 27.33 -0.31 28.51
C THR A 112 27.32 1.19 28.86
N ALA A 113 28.45 1.72 29.36
CA ALA A 113 28.57 3.15 29.67
C ALA A 113 28.48 4.07 28.44
N ASP A 114 28.73 3.54 27.24
CA ASP A 114 28.92 4.29 25.99
C ASP A 114 28.32 3.60 24.75
N THR A 115 27.75 2.40 24.92
CA THR A 115 27.16 1.63 23.82
C THR A 115 25.84 1.00 24.21
N VAL A 116 25.00 0.76 23.22
CA VAL A 116 23.77 -0.03 23.39
C VAL A 116 23.45 -0.79 22.11
N GLN A 117 22.90 -1.99 22.25
CA GLN A 117 22.36 -2.75 21.12
C GLN A 117 20.85 -2.59 21.06
N ILE A 118 20.35 -2.31 19.86
CA ILE A 118 18.92 -2.27 19.58
C ILE A 118 18.62 -3.34 18.54
N SER A 119 17.67 -4.21 18.86
CA SER A 119 17.23 -5.24 17.95
C SER A 119 15.74 -5.10 17.63
N PHE A 120 15.35 -5.53 16.43
CA PHE A 120 13.97 -5.42 15.95
C PHE A 120 13.69 -6.38 14.78
N ASP A 121 12.41 -6.65 14.54
CA ASP A 121 11.91 -7.41 13.40
C ASP A 121 11.22 -6.46 12.40
N VAL A 122 11.36 -6.76 11.10
CA VAL A 122 10.60 -6.12 10.03
C VAL A 122 9.73 -7.14 9.29
N SER A 123 8.59 -6.69 8.77
CA SER A 123 7.68 -7.53 7.98
C SER A 123 8.00 -7.56 6.48
N LYS A 124 8.80 -6.60 6.02
CA LYS A 124 9.25 -6.42 4.63
C LYS A 124 10.70 -5.99 4.62
N ASP A 125 11.45 -6.57 3.71
CA ASP A 125 12.83 -6.20 3.42
C ASP A 125 12.88 -4.74 3.00
N GLY A 126 13.90 -4.02 3.45
CA GLY A 126 14.13 -2.67 2.98
C GLY A 126 14.93 -1.83 3.97
N PRO A 127 15.47 -0.71 3.50
CA PRO A 127 16.24 0.18 4.34
C PRO A 127 15.35 0.80 5.43
N VAL A 128 15.88 0.85 6.65
CA VAL A 128 15.31 1.59 7.77
C VAL A 128 16.38 2.49 8.38
N TYR A 129 15.92 3.54 9.06
CA TYR A 129 16.74 4.53 9.72
C TYR A 129 16.43 4.54 11.20
N LEU A 130 17.42 4.20 12.01
CA LEU A 130 17.37 4.35 13.46
C LEU A 130 17.82 5.77 13.80
N GLN A 131 16.85 6.59 14.20
CA GLN A 131 17.07 7.98 14.56
C GLN A 131 17.08 8.11 16.07
N TYR A 132 18.10 8.76 16.65
CA TYR A 132 18.24 8.89 18.11
C TYR A 132 18.72 10.27 18.56
N GLY A 133 18.56 10.56 19.85
CA GLY A 133 19.00 11.80 20.50
C GLY A 133 18.60 11.89 21.97
N GLU A 134 19.08 12.93 22.66
CA GLU A 134 18.86 13.13 24.11
C GLU A 134 17.48 13.72 24.47
N ARG A 135 16.65 14.05 23.47
CA ARG A 135 15.36 14.72 23.68
C ARG A 135 14.24 13.95 23.03
N ALA A 136 13.21 13.64 23.80
CA ALA A 136 11.99 13.03 23.29
C ALA A 136 11.43 13.82 22.09
N GLY A 137 11.28 13.13 20.94
CA GLY A 137 10.76 13.71 19.71
C GLY A 137 11.75 14.53 18.86
N SER A 138 13.03 14.61 19.25
CA SER A 138 14.09 15.26 18.49
C SER A 138 15.27 14.30 18.31
N TYR A 139 15.49 13.85 17.09
CA TYR A 139 16.48 12.82 16.75
C TYR A 139 17.46 13.36 15.70
N PRO A 140 18.53 14.07 16.10
CA PRO A 140 19.50 14.64 15.17
C PRO A 140 20.38 13.57 14.51
N GLU A 141 20.63 12.46 15.21
CA GLU A 141 21.48 11.39 14.72
C GLU A 141 20.66 10.30 14.03
N SER A 142 21.23 9.67 13.00
CA SER A 142 20.56 8.64 12.21
C SER A 142 21.54 7.58 11.72
N ILE A 143 21.19 6.30 11.91
CA ILE A 143 21.94 5.13 11.45
C ILE A 143 21.12 4.43 10.36
N PHE A 144 21.75 4.16 9.22
CA PHE A 144 21.17 3.36 8.14
C PHE A 144 21.28 1.87 8.46
N VAL A 145 20.20 1.13 8.23
CA VAL A 145 20.15 -0.32 8.44
C VAL A 145 19.45 -0.95 7.24
N GLY A 146 20.12 -1.87 6.54
CA GLY A 146 19.48 -2.72 5.53
C GLY A 146 18.70 -3.83 6.23
N ALA A 147 17.44 -3.58 6.56
CA ALA A 147 16.66 -4.52 7.34
C ALA A 147 16.08 -5.65 6.47
N GLU A 148 16.15 -6.86 6.97
CA GLU A 148 15.67 -8.08 6.31
C GLU A 148 14.52 -8.70 7.11
N ALA A 149 13.47 -9.10 6.41
CA ALA A 149 12.29 -9.73 6.99
C ALA A 149 12.57 -11.20 7.30
N GLY A 150 12.06 -11.67 8.43
CA GLY A 150 12.28 -13.03 8.91
C GLY A 150 13.56 -13.21 9.72
N GLU A 151 14.40 -12.19 9.80
CA GLU A 151 15.59 -12.15 10.66
C GLU A 151 15.46 -11.09 11.75
N ARG A 152 16.21 -11.29 12.84
CA ARG A 152 16.33 -10.29 13.91
C ARG A 152 17.43 -9.30 13.53
N ASN A 153 17.02 -8.08 13.21
CA ASN A 153 17.93 -7.01 12.81
C ASN A 153 18.55 -6.41 14.07
N ILE A 154 19.85 -6.13 14.05
CA ILE A 154 20.61 -5.63 15.21
C ILE A 154 21.42 -4.41 14.80
N VAL A 155 21.38 -3.37 15.64
CA VAL A 155 22.13 -2.13 15.48
C VAL A 155 22.91 -1.87 16.76
N LEU A 156 24.19 -1.54 16.63
CA LEU A 156 25.02 -1.06 17.73
C LEU A 156 25.09 0.47 17.66
N LEU A 157 24.72 1.12 18.76
CA LEU A 157 25.01 2.54 18.99
C LEU A 157 26.29 2.62 19.80
N GLU A 158 27.20 3.50 19.37
CA GLU A 158 28.51 3.73 19.97
C GLU A 158 28.69 5.22 20.24
N ASP A 159 29.77 5.58 20.94
CA ASP A 159 30.15 6.96 21.26
C ASP A 159 29.05 7.76 22.01
N LEU A 160 28.31 7.09 22.90
CA LEU A 160 27.28 7.74 23.71
C LEU A 160 27.87 8.31 25.02
N GLU A 161 27.36 9.47 25.43
CA GLU A 161 27.70 10.09 26.72
C GLU A 161 27.16 9.26 27.90
N PRO A 162 28.02 8.85 28.87
CA PRO A 162 27.62 8.06 30.02
C PRO A 162 26.54 8.71 30.90
N GLU A 163 25.71 7.88 31.53
CA GLU A 163 24.57 8.30 32.37
C GLU A 163 23.52 9.15 31.62
N GLY A 164 23.59 9.20 30.29
CA GLY A 164 22.63 9.92 29.45
C GLY A 164 21.31 9.17 29.29
N GLU A 165 20.21 9.94 29.20
CA GLU A 165 18.91 9.43 28.77
C GLU A 165 18.75 9.71 27.27
N TYR A 166 18.54 8.66 26.50
CA TYR A 166 18.40 8.72 25.05
C TYR A 166 17.02 8.27 24.62
N PHE A 167 16.57 8.84 23.52
CA PHE A 167 15.32 8.52 22.86
C PHE A 167 15.61 8.13 21.42
N PHE A 168 14.86 7.18 20.88
CA PHE A 168 15.01 6.79 19.48
C PHE A 168 13.69 6.41 18.82
N ARG A 169 13.70 6.42 17.49
CA ARG A 169 12.63 5.94 16.61
C ARG A 169 13.25 5.26 15.40
N ILE A 170 12.64 4.18 14.95
CA ILE A 170 12.97 3.55 13.68
C ILE A 170 11.94 4.01 12.64
N THR A 171 12.43 4.55 11.53
CA THR A 171 11.60 5.04 10.42
C THR A 171 12.06 4.45 9.10
N GLN A 172 11.15 4.36 8.14
CA GLN A 172 11.45 3.93 6.80
C GLN A 172 10.89 4.93 5.79
N GLU A 173 11.73 5.34 4.86
CA GLU A 173 11.29 6.12 3.71
C GLU A 173 10.39 5.29 2.81
N THR A 174 9.53 5.94 2.02
CA THR A 174 8.65 5.25 1.08
C THR A 174 9.47 4.39 0.12
N GLN A 175 9.25 3.08 0.18
CA GLN A 175 9.81 2.14 -0.77
C GLN A 175 8.89 2.10 -1.99
N GLN A 176 9.49 2.21 -3.17
CA GLN A 176 8.79 2.14 -4.44
C GLN A 176 9.04 0.79 -5.10
N LEU A 177 8.10 0.36 -5.94
CA LEU A 177 8.22 -0.85 -6.73
C LEU A 177 9.38 -0.69 -7.73
N PHE A 178 10.18 -1.75 -7.89
CA PHE A 178 11.27 -1.75 -8.87
C PHE A 178 10.72 -1.84 -10.29
N SER A 179 11.33 -1.11 -11.23
CA SER A 179 11.03 -1.29 -12.65
C SER A 179 11.41 -2.70 -13.11
N PRO A 180 10.68 -3.28 -14.08
CA PRO A 180 11.07 -4.54 -14.71
C PRO A 180 12.51 -4.49 -15.21
N THR A 181 13.30 -5.54 -15.02
CA THR A 181 14.67 -5.63 -15.53
C THR A 181 14.79 -6.80 -16.50
N THR A 182 15.88 -6.79 -17.28
CA THR A 182 16.20 -7.87 -18.24
C THR A 182 15.06 -8.07 -19.24
N ILE A 183 14.70 -7.00 -19.96
CA ILE A 183 13.71 -7.13 -21.02
C ILE A 183 14.39 -7.73 -22.24
N ASP A 184 13.94 -8.93 -22.60
CA ASP A 184 14.35 -9.63 -23.81
C ASP A 184 13.19 -9.56 -24.80
N SER A 185 13.50 -9.25 -26.06
CA SER A 185 12.52 -9.21 -27.14
C SER A 185 13.09 -9.77 -28.43
N TYR A 186 12.28 -10.50 -29.17
CA TYR A 186 12.68 -11.10 -30.45
C TYR A 186 11.46 -11.33 -31.36
N VAL A 187 11.70 -11.37 -32.66
CA VAL A 187 10.67 -11.75 -33.65
C VAL A 187 10.56 -13.27 -33.68
N VAL A 188 9.33 -13.76 -33.66
CA VAL A 188 8.99 -15.16 -33.95
C VAL A 188 8.33 -15.18 -35.33
N GLY A 189 8.82 -16.04 -36.21
CA GLY A 189 8.30 -16.17 -37.58
C GLY A 189 9.22 -15.54 -38.61
N THR A 190 8.68 -14.63 -39.41
CA THR A 190 9.39 -13.97 -40.52
C THR A 190 9.86 -12.60 -40.06
N GLU A 191 11.10 -12.23 -40.37
CA GLU A 191 11.62 -10.89 -40.10
C GLU A 191 11.12 -9.88 -41.16
N GLY A 192 11.01 -8.61 -40.76
CA GLY A 192 10.74 -7.48 -41.65
C GLY A 192 11.86 -6.45 -41.63
N ASP A 193 11.56 -5.23 -42.07
CA ASP A 193 12.51 -4.12 -42.16
C ASP A 193 12.21 -2.97 -41.18
N ASN A 194 11.18 -3.13 -40.31
CA ASN A 194 10.79 -2.08 -39.37
C ASN A 194 11.53 -2.15 -38.05
N ALA A 195 11.49 -1.04 -37.31
CA ALA A 195 11.84 -0.99 -35.90
C ALA A 195 10.60 -0.63 -35.06
N VAL A 196 10.56 -1.15 -33.83
CA VAL A 196 9.55 -0.81 -32.82
C VAL A 196 10.23 -0.66 -31.46
N LEU A 197 9.88 0.39 -30.73
CA LEU A 197 10.30 0.60 -29.36
C LEU A 197 9.17 0.23 -28.40
N TYR A 198 9.42 -0.73 -27.52
CA TYR A 198 8.51 -1.09 -26.45
C TYR A 198 8.93 -0.48 -25.12
N ALA A 199 7.95 -0.22 -24.27
CA ALA A 199 8.15 0.09 -22.86
C ALA A 199 7.28 -0.84 -22.01
N VAL A 200 7.87 -1.38 -20.94
CA VAL A 200 7.16 -2.19 -19.95
C VAL A 200 7.25 -1.51 -18.60
N THR A 201 6.11 -1.28 -17.95
CA THR A 201 6.02 -0.79 -16.57
C THR A 201 5.42 -1.86 -15.68
N ALA A 202 5.86 -1.96 -14.43
CA ALA A 202 5.16 -2.72 -13.40
C ALA A 202 4.13 -1.82 -12.72
N VAL A 203 3.00 -2.38 -12.32
CA VAL A 203 1.88 -1.65 -11.76
C VAL A 203 1.55 -2.17 -10.37
N VAL A 204 1.33 -1.27 -9.43
CA VAL A 204 0.77 -1.61 -8.10
C VAL A 204 -0.20 -0.54 -7.64
N ASN A 205 -1.35 -0.95 -7.11
CA ASN A 205 -2.41 -0.03 -6.66
C ASN A 205 -2.80 1.03 -7.74
N GLY A 206 -2.75 0.63 -9.02
CA GLY A 206 -3.06 1.47 -10.17
C GLY A 206 -2.02 2.57 -10.48
N LYS A 207 -0.82 2.47 -9.95
CA LYS A 207 0.32 3.36 -10.23
C LYS A 207 1.46 2.58 -10.88
N GLU A 208 2.27 3.26 -11.69
CA GLU A 208 3.28 2.65 -12.55
C GLU A 208 4.71 2.95 -12.09
N THR A 209 5.61 2.01 -12.34
CA THR A 209 7.06 2.22 -12.24
C THR A 209 7.58 3.06 -13.41
N ASN A 210 8.85 3.46 -13.34
CA ASN A 210 9.55 3.93 -14.54
C ASN A 210 9.52 2.83 -15.63
N PRO A 211 9.39 3.21 -16.91
CA PRO A 211 9.41 2.26 -18.00
C PRO A 211 10.79 1.66 -18.19
N SER A 212 10.81 0.37 -18.45
CA SER A 212 11.97 -0.32 -18.98
C SER A 212 11.76 -0.53 -20.47
N MET A 213 12.79 -0.21 -21.25
CA MET A 213 12.69 -0.08 -22.70
C MET A 213 13.25 -1.32 -23.40
N ALA A 214 12.59 -1.76 -24.48
CA ALA A 214 13.10 -2.78 -25.38
C ALA A 214 13.02 -2.28 -26.82
N HIS A 215 14.18 -2.14 -27.47
CA HIS A 215 14.28 -1.71 -28.84
C HIS A 215 14.35 -2.94 -29.76
N MET A 216 13.40 -3.04 -30.68
CA MET A 216 13.33 -4.12 -31.65
C MET A 216 13.63 -3.61 -33.05
N SER A 217 14.45 -4.37 -33.77
CA SER A 217 14.72 -4.21 -35.19
C SER A 217 14.19 -5.42 -35.95
N SER A 218 14.12 -5.29 -37.27
CA SER A 218 13.66 -6.35 -38.18
C SER A 218 12.23 -6.84 -37.90
N VAL A 219 11.37 -5.94 -37.42
CA VAL A 219 9.97 -6.24 -37.14
C VAL A 219 9.18 -6.24 -38.46
N PRO A 220 8.29 -7.22 -38.68
CA PRO A 220 7.35 -7.21 -39.81
C PRO A 220 6.45 -5.97 -39.86
N ASP A 221 5.81 -5.74 -41.00
CA ASP A 221 4.68 -4.82 -41.05
C ASP A 221 3.52 -5.37 -40.20
N PHE A 222 2.70 -4.47 -39.66
CA PHE A 222 1.60 -4.82 -38.76
C PHE A 222 0.60 -5.77 -39.41
N ALA A 223 0.38 -5.62 -40.72
CA ALA A 223 -0.50 -6.49 -41.51
C ALA A 223 -0.02 -7.95 -41.61
N ASP A 224 1.26 -8.21 -41.38
CA ASP A 224 1.87 -9.54 -41.44
C ASP A 224 1.93 -10.23 -40.07
N LEU A 225 1.63 -9.50 -38.98
CA LEU A 225 1.63 -10.06 -37.63
C LEU A 225 0.38 -10.90 -37.36
N ASN A 226 0.57 -12.04 -36.68
CA ASN A 226 -0.47 -13.00 -36.31
C ASN A 226 0.06 -14.00 -35.26
N ASP A 227 -0.72 -15.02 -34.92
CA ASP A 227 -0.39 -16.01 -33.88
C ASP A 227 0.89 -16.83 -34.19
N ASP A 228 1.31 -16.94 -35.46
CA ASP A 228 2.54 -17.62 -35.88
C ASP A 228 3.69 -16.65 -36.22
N ASN A 229 3.40 -15.34 -36.33
CA ASN A 229 4.35 -14.30 -36.70
C ASN A 229 4.17 -13.07 -35.79
N PHE A 230 4.95 -12.97 -34.71
CA PHE A 230 4.73 -11.98 -33.65
C PHE A 230 6.04 -11.50 -33.03
N VAL A 231 5.96 -10.41 -32.25
CA VAL A 231 7.06 -9.98 -31.39
C VAL A 231 6.84 -10.56 -30.00
N GLU A 232 7.77 -11.40 -29.53
CA GLU A 232 7.79 -11.87 -28.15
C GLU A 232 8.55 -10.86 -27.28
N ILE A 233 8.01 -10.55 -26.11
CA ILE A 233 8.62 -9.67 -25.11
C ILE A 233 8.56 -10.38 -23.76
N ASN A 234 9.69 -10.56 -23.10
CA ASN A 234 9.83 -11.18 -21.80
C ASN A 234 10.60 -10.27 -20.84
N TRP A 235 10.29 -10.35 -19.55
CA TRP A 235 11.03 -9.64 -18.50
C TRP A 235 11.08 -10.45 -17.21
N GLN A 236 11.94 -10.05 -16.28
CA GLN A 236 11.97 -10.65 -14.95
C GLN A 236 10.72 -10.22 -14.14
N PRO A 237 9.99 -11.16 -13.52
CA PRO A 237 8.90 -10.82 -12.61
C PRO A 237 9.38 -9.90 -11.48
N VAL A 238 8.63 -8.83 -11.23
CA VAL A 238 8.84 -7.89 -10.13
C VAL A 238 7.97 -8.31 -8.94
N ASP A 239 8.60 -8.55 -7.79
CA ASP A 239 7.87 -8.86 -6.55
C ASP A 239 7.01 -7.67 -6.10
N GLY A 240 5.76 -7.94 -5.72
CA GLY A 240 4.78 -6.91 -5.35
C GLY A 240 4.06 -6.21 -6.51
N ALA A 241 4.32 -6.58 -7.78
CA ALA A 241 3.54 -6.09 -8.91
C ALA A 241 2.17 -6.80 -9.03
N ASP A 242 1.11 -6.03 -9.23
CA ASP A 242 -0.25 -6.54 -9.50
C ASP A 242 -0.40 -6.97 -10.97
N GLU A 243 0.20 -6.19 -11.88
CA GLU A 243 0.16 -6.35 -13.32
C GLU A 243 1.29 -5.55 -13.99
N TYR A 244 1.39 -5.66 -15.32
CA TYR A 244 2.35 -4.97 -16.18
C TYR A 244 1.62 -4.30 -17.33
N TYR A 245 2.03 -3.07 -17.66
CA TYR A 245 1.55 -2.37 -18.84
C TYR A 245 2.64 -2.39 -19.91
N ILE A 246 2.24 -2.74 -21.13
CA ILE A 246 3.13 -2.86 -22.28
C ILE A 246 2.71 -1.80 -23.29
N TYR A 247 3.65 -0.97 -23.69
CA TYR A 247 3.45 0.15 -24.60
C TYR A 247 4.26 -0.02 -25.87
N ARG A 248 3.67 0.32 -27.02
CA ARG A 248 4.41 0.68 -28.23
C ARG A 248 4.65 2.18 -28.25
N MET A 249 5.92 2.56 -28.25
CA MET A 249 6.38 3.93 -28.05
C MET A 249 6.75 4.62 -29.35
N GLU A 250 7.44 3.91 -30.24
CA GLU A 250 7.92 4.42 -31.52
C GLU A 250 7.92 3.29 -32.56
N SER A 251 7.73 3.62 -33.83
CA SER A 251 7.88 2.67 -34.93
C SER A 251 8.19 3.38 -36.26
N THR A 252 8.90 2.67 -37.15
CA THR A 252 9.15 3.11 -38.53
C THR A 252 8.09 2.64 -39.54
N GLY A 253 7.26 1.65 -39.15
CA GLY A 253 6.22 1.04 -39.99
C GLY A 253 4.81 1.50 -39.62
N ASP A 254 3.80 0.70 -39.98
CA ASP A 254 2.38 0.95 -39.73
C ASP A 254 1.89 0.53 -38.33
N HIS A 255 2.82 0.43 -37.36
CA HIS A 255 2.50 0.03 -35.99
C HIS A 255 1.87 1.18 -35.19
N SER A 256 0.63 0.97 -34.74
CA SER A 256 -0.07 1.94 -33.88
C SER A 256 0.58 2.05 -32.50
N LEU A 257 0.82 3.29 -32.06
CA LEU A 257 1.47 3.62 -30.78
C LEU A 257 0.47 3.75 -29.63
N GLY A 258 0.84 3.32 -28.43
CA GLY A 258 0.01 3.42 -27.23
C GLY A 258 0.18 2.25 -26.26
N LEU A 259 -0.72 2.16 -25.28
CA LEU A 259 -0.84 1.00 -24.40
C LEU A 259 -1.44 -0.17 -25.17
N VAL A 260 -0.70 -1.26 -25.36
CA VAL A 260 -1.09 -2.39 -26.21
C VAL A 260 -1.55 -3.59 -25.41
N ALA A 261 -1.05 -3.77 -24.18
CA ALA A 261 -1.48 -4.86 -23.32
C ALA A 261 -1.38 -4.54 -21.82
N ILE A 262 -2.20 -5.26 -21.05
CA ILE A 262 -2.19 -5.31 -19.58
C ILE A 262 -2.09 -6.78 -19.19
N ASN A 263 -0.96 -7.20 -18.63
CA ASN A 263 -0.67 -8.60 -18.33
C ASN A 263 -0.35 -8.80 -16.85
N ARG A 264 -0.74 -9.96 -16.30
CA ARG A 264 -0.29 -10.41 -14.97
C ARG A 264 0.96 -11.29 -15.01
N TYR A 265 1.36 -11.68 -16.21
CA TYR A 265 2.52 -12.52 -16.46
C TYR A 265 3.64 -11.65 -17.02
N SER A 266 4.88 -12.11 -16.83
CA SER A 266 6.09 -11.38 -17.23
C SER A 266 6.47 -11.62 -18.70
N SER A 267 5.47 -11.82 -19.56
CA SER A 267 5.64 -12.01 -20.99
C SER A 267 4.45 -11.45 -21.77
N PHE A 268 4.69 -11.11 -23.04
CA PHE A 268 3.68 -10.63 -23.97
C PHE A 268 4.05 -10.99 -25.41
N GLN A 269 3.04 -11.37 -26.18
CA GLN A 269 3.13 -11.63 -27.62
C GLN A 269 2.37 -10.54 -28.36
N ASP A 270 3.10 -9.71 -29.10
CA ASP A 270 2.49 -8.71 -29.96
C ASP A 270 2.20 -9.29 -31.34
N THR A 271 0.95 -9.72 -31.52
CA THR A 271 0.42 -10.25 -32.79
C THR A 271 -0.14 -9.14 -33.69
N GLY A 272 0.22 -7.87 -33.45
CA GLY A 272 -0.31 -6.73 -34.21
C GLY A 272 -1.70 -6.32 -33.72
N LEU A 273 -1.87 -6.18 -32.40
CA LEU A 273 -3.14 -5.72 -31.83
C LEU A 273 -3.26 -4.19 -31.86
N ASP A 274 -4.48 -3.66 -32.01
CA ASP A 274 -4.69 -2.23 -31.81
C ASP A 274 -4.45 -1.85 -30.34
N PRO A 275 -3.84 -0.67 -30.05
CA PRO A 275 -3.66 -0.23 -28.67
C PRO A 275 -5.00 -0.10 -27.93
N ILE A 276 -5.04 -0.62 -26.70
CA ILE A 276 -6.12 -0.41 -25.72
C ILE A 276 -6.31 1.10 -25.48
N LYS A 277 -5.20 1.85 -25.42
CA LYS A 277 -5.21 3.32 -25.33
C LYS A 277 -4.20 3.90 -26.33
N PRO A 278 -4.67 4.32 -27.51
CA PRO A 278 -3.82 4.93 -28.53
C PRO A 278 -3.17 6.24 -28.07
N GLY A 279 -1.91 6.46 -28.42
CA GLY A 279 -1.17 7.70 -28.18
C GLY A 279 -0.80 7.99 -26.72
N ILE A 280 -1.09 7.07 -25.80
CA ILE A 280 -0.68 7.17 -24.39
C ILE A 280 0.66 6.46 -24.20
N ILE A 281 1.58 7.14 -23.52
CA ILE A 281 2.91 6.63 -23.14
C ILE A 281 3.03 6.58 -21.61
N PRO A 282 3.91 5.75 -21.04
CA PRO A 282 4.08 5.65 -19.60
C PRO A 282 4.64 6.95 -19.00
N GLU A 283 4.33 7.17 -17.71
CA GLU A 283 4.85 8.30 -16.96
C GLU A 283 6.38 8.21 -16.82
N LYS A 284 7.05 9.36 -16.75
CA LYS A 284 8.53 9.44 -16.68
C LYS A 284 9.09 9.29 -15.26
N GLU A 285 8.22 9.32 -14.26
CA GLU A 285 8.59 9.23 -12.85
C GLU A 285 7.88 8.04 -12.21
N ASN A 286 8.59 7.37 -11.29
CA ASN A 286 8.05 6.22 -10.58
C ASN A 286 7.05 6.72 -9.53
N SER A 287 5.78 6.39 -9.72
CA SER A 287 4.71 6.71 -8.77
C SER A 287 4.26 5.50 -7.94
N ALA A 288 4.75 4.30 -8.26
CA ALA A 288 4.39 3.02 -7.67
C ALA A 288 4.94 2.82 -6.24
N ASP A 289 4.40 3.59 -5.29
CA ASP A 289 4.71 3.45 -3.86
C ASP A 289 4.21 2.11 -3.30
N LEU A 290 5.09 1.34 -2.66
CA LEU A 290 4.86 -0.03 -2.24
C LEU A 290 4.57 -0.14 -0.73
N PHE A 291 5.46 0.40 0.10
CA PHE A 291 5.25 0.44 1.55
C PHE A 291 6.14 1.49 2.24
N LYS A 292 5.81 1.74 3.49
CA LYS A 292 6.68 2.40 4.48
C LYS A 292 6.37 1.85 5.86
N GLY A 293 7.23 2.15 6.82
CA GLY A 293 7.11 1.72 8.20
C GLY A 293 7.64 2.77 9.16
N GLU A 294 7.15 2.75 10.39
CA GLU A 294 7.69 3.57 11.47
C GLU A 294 7.28 3.02 12.83
N THR A 295 8.05 3.32 13.87
CA THR A 295 7.76 2.89 15.24
C THR A 295 7.19 3.99 16.12
N GLY A 296 6.82 3.62 17.35
CA GLY A 296 6.71 4.58 18.45
C GLY A 296 8.06 5.19 18.84
N ASP A 297 8.03 5.98 19.92
CA ASP A 297 9.23 6.62 20.48
C ASP A 297 9.69 5.82 21.69
N TYR A 298 10.90 5.26 21.59
CA TYR A 298 11.53 4.49 22.65
C TYR A 298 12.50 5.37 23.45
N SER A 299 12.86 4.91 24.64
CA SER A 299 13.91 5.52 25.46
C SER A 299 14.74 4.46 26.17
N PHE A 300 15.99 4.82 26.47
CA PHE A 300 16.91 4.02 27.29
C PHE A 300 17.84 4.95 28.07
N VAL A 301 18.46 4.38 29.11
CA VAL A 301 19.42 5.07 29.97
C VAL A 301 20.68 4.20 30.01
N LEU A 302 21.85 4.82 29.89
CA LEU A 302 23.17 4.18 29.99
C LEU A 302 23.59 3.95 31.44
#